data_AF-A0A844B0Z4-F1
#
_entry.id   AF-A0A844B0Z4-F1
#
_cell.length_a   1.000
_cell.length_b   1.000
_cell.length_c   1.000
_cell.angle_alpha   90.00
_cell.angle_beta   90.00
_cell.angle_gamma   90.00
#
_symmetry.space_group_name_H-M   'P 1'
#
loop_
_entity.id
_entity.type
_entity.pdbx_description
1 polymer ?
#
loop_
_entity_poly.entity_id
_entity_poly.type
_entity_poly.pdbx_seq_one_letter_code
_entity_poly.pdbx_strand_id
1 'polypeptide(L)'
;MFFEVFCPSFASDAFCAKIAGFFDRLGQDYAKQIRHLQAVGELRRTVEPETLGRTLLSMVDGMILHKGLFGQAQDKYLAMRQKMVSTVIRGLMPKFSAPTATPR
;
A
#
# COMPACT_ATOMS: atom_id res chain seq x y z
N MET A 1 4.03 22.46 9.64
CA MET A 1 5.48 22.70 9.68
C MET A 1 6.31 21.87 8.68
N PHE A 2 6.02 20.59 8.38
CA PHE A 2 6.73 19.87 7.28
C PHE A 2 6.30 20.34 5.87
N PHE A 3 5.02 20.69 5.67
CA PHE A 3 4.51 21.23 4.39
C PHE A 3 5.15 22.58 4.03
N GLU A 4 5.41 23.47 4.99
CA GLU A 4 6.07 24.76 4.73
C GLU A 4 7.52 24.62 4.25
N VAL A 5 8.23 23.56 4.65
CA VAL A 5 9.64 23.35 4.29
C VAL A 5 9.80 22.73 2.90
N PHE A 6 8.86 21.89 2.45
CA PHE A 6 8.94 21.25 1.13
C PHE A 6 8.04 21.86 0.05
N CYS A 7 7.06 22.69 0.40
CA CYS A 7 6.15 23.34 -0.57
C CYS A 7 6.88 24.11 -1.70
N PRO A 8 7.98 24.86 -1.43
CA PRO A 8 8.72 25.54 -2.51
C PRO A 8 9.33 24.56 -3.53
N SER A 9 9.75 23.37 -3.09
CA SER A 9 10.33 22.34 -3.97
C SER A 9 9.26 21.66 -4.83
N PHE A 10 8.01 21.56 -4.35
CA PHE A 10 6.89 21.05 -5.15
C PHE A 10 6.39 22.02 -6.23
N ALA A 11 6.87 23.28 -6.23
CA ALA A 11 6.65 24.20 -7.34
C ALA A 11 7.59 23.92 -8.54
N SER A 12 8.57 23.02 -8.38
CA SER A 12 9.47 22.61 -9.46
C SER A 12 8.96 21.35 -10.15
N ASP A 13 8.60 21.46 -11.43
CA ASP A 13 8.19 20.32 -12.25
C ASP A 13 9.25 19.20 -12.27
N ALA A 14 10.53 19.58 -12.31
CA ALA A 14 11.64 18.62 -12.28
C ALA A 14 11.71 17.84 -10.95
N PHE A 15 11.46 18.50 -9.83
CA PHE A 15 11.38 17.84 -8.53
C PHE A 15 10.16 16.92 -8.45
N CYS A 16 8.99 17.39 -8.88
CA CYS A 16 7.76 16.60 -8.93
C CYS A 16 7.94 15.34 -9.79
N ALA A 17 8.55 15.46 -10.97
CA ALA A 17 8.85 14.33 -11.85
C ALA A 17 9.80 13.32 -11.20
N LYS A 18 10.84 13.81 -10.50
CA LYS A 18 11.78 12.94 -9.76
C LYS A 18 11.08 12.15 -8.66
N ILE A 19 10.21 12.81 -7.88
CA ILE A 19 9.44 12.18 -6.81
C ILE A 19 8.43 11.19 -7.38
N ALA A 20 7.70 11.56 -8.44
CA ALA A 20 6.78 10.66 -9.14
C ALA A 20 7.48 9.38 -9.59
N GLY A 21 8.62 9.51 -10.27
CA GLY A 21 9.41 8.35 -10.72
C GLY A 21 9.95 7.49 -9.57
N PHE A 22 10.17 8.05 -8.39
CA PHE A 22 10.50 7.27 -7.19
C PHE A 22 9.31 6.43 -6.72
N PHE A 23 8.12 7.04 -6.61
CA PHE A 23 6.90 6.32 -6.23
C PHE A 23 6.49 5.27 -7.27
N ASP A 24 6.73 5.51 -8.56
CA ASP A 24 6.46 4.52 -9.59
C ASP A 24 7.36 3.29 -9.44
N ARG A 25 8.66 3.49 -9.18
CA ARG A 25 9.59 2.36 -8.92
C ARG A 25 9.17 1.56 -7.69
N LEU A 26 8.83 2.23 -6.59
CA LEU A 26 8.34 1.54 -5.40
C LEU A 26 7.04 0.78 -5.68
N GLY A 27 6.10 1.39 -6.42
CA GLY A 27 4.86 0.73 -6.82
C GLY A 27 5.12 -0.56 -7.60
N GLN A 28 6.10 -0.55 -8.52
CA GLN A 28 6.51 -1.72 -9.27
C GLN A 28 7.14 -2.81 -8.40
N ASP A 29 7.90 -2.44 -7.36
CA ASP A 29 8.46 -3.42 -6.43
C ASP A 29 7.37 -4.10 -5.59
N TYR A 30 6.35 -3.36 -5.18
CA TYR A 30 5.16 -3.94 -4.54
C TYR A 30 4.40 -4.85 -5.52
N ALA A 31 4.23 -4.43 -6.78
CA ALA A 31 3.57 -5.24 -7.80
C ALA A 31 4.30 -6.58 -8.03
N LYS A 32 5.63 -6.60 -8.06
CA LYS A 32 6.43 -7.84 -8.13
C LYS A 32 6.13 -8.78 -6.97
N GLN A 33 6.06 -8.27 -5.75
CA GLN A 33 5.73 -9.06 -4.57
C GLN A 33 4.30 -9.61 -4.63
N ILE A 34 3.34 -8.79 -5.06
CA ILE A 34 1.95 -9.21 -5.23
C ILE A 34 1.84 -10.34 -6.28
N ARG A 35 2.53 -10.21 -7.43
CA ARG A 35 2.59 -11.27 -8.45
C ARG A 35 3.18 -12.56 -7.88
N HIS A 36 4.25 -12.47 -7.09
CA HIS A 36 4.83 -13.63 -6.42
C HIS A 36 3.80 -14.31 -5.49
N LEU A 37 3.11 -13.55 -4.65
CA LEU A 37 2.07 -14.06 -3.75
C LEU A 37 0.89 -14.70 -4.50
N GLN A 38 0.49 -14.15 -5.64
CA GLN A 38 -0.52 -14.75 -6.51
C GLN A 38 -0.04 -16.06 -7.15
N ALA A 39 1.24 -16.15 -7.51
CA ALA A 39 1.84 -17.34 -8.09
C ALA A 39 1.88 -18.51 -7.10
N VAL A 40 2.17 -18.24 -5.82
CA VAL A 40 2.17 -19.25 -4.75
C VAL A 40 0.78 -19.50 -4.13
N GLY A 41 -0.26 -18.80 -4.59
CA GLY A 41 -1.65 -19.02 -4.15
C GLY A 41 -2.04 -18.30 -2.85
N GLU A 42 -1.16 -17.48 -2.29
CA GLU A 42 -1.38 -16.73 -1.04
C GLU A 42 -2.29 -15.49 -1.24
N LEU A 43 -2.48 -15.07 -2.49
CA LEU A 43 -3.27 -13.88 -2.83
C LEU A 43 -4.22 -14.17 -4.01
N ARG A 44 -5.43 -13.62 -3.95
CA ARG A 44 -6.45 -13.77 -5.01
C ARG A 44 -5.94 -13.28 -6.38
N ARG A 45 -6.14 -14.06 -7.44
CA ARG A 45 -5.68 -13.70 -8.80
C ARG A 45 -6.49 -12.57 -9.48
N THR A 46 -7.62 -12.19 -8.90
CA THR A 46 -8.51 -11.17 -9.48
C THR A 46 -8.05 -9.72 -9.22
N VAL A 47 -7.02 -9.51 -8.40
CA VAL A 47 -6.45 -8.16 -8.23
C VAL A 47 -5.38 -7.91 -9.27
N GLU A 48 -5.38 -6.68 -9.78
CA GLU A 48 -4.35 -6.18 -10.68
C GLU A 48 -3.15 -5.73 -9.82
N PRO A 49 -1.97 -6.39 -9.94
CA PRO A 49 -0.85 -6.17 -9.03
C PRO A 49 -0.28 -4.75 -9.08
N GLU A 50 -0.29 -4.10 -10.24
CA GLU A 50 0.28 -2.77 -10.44
C GLU A 50 -0.56 -1.70 -9.72
N THR A 51 -1.88 -1.72 -9.95
CA THR A 51 -2.86 -0.85 -9.29
C THR A 51 -2.85 -1.09 -7.80
N LEU A 52 -2.83 -2.35 -7.35
CA LEU A 52 -2.78 -2.67 -5.93
C LEU A 52 -1.48 -2.19 -5.29
N GLY A 53 -0.33 -2.41 -5.93
CA GLY A 53 0.97 -1.95 -5.44
C GLY A 53 1.00 -0.43 -5.28
N ARG A 54 0.55 0.33 -6.28
CA ARG A 54 0.47 1.79 -6.21
C ARG A 54 -0.52 2.28 -5.15
N THR A 55 -1.64 1.59 -4.98
CA THR A 55 -2.64 1.91 -3.97
C THR A 55 -2.08 1.72 -2.56
N LEU A 56 -1.46 0.57 -2.28
CA LEU A 56 -0.86 0.28 -0.98
C LEU A 56 0.23 1.29 -0.62
N LEU A 57 1.09 1.62 -1.57
CA LEU A 57 2.12 2.63 -1.40
C LEU A 57 1.52 4.00 -1.04
N SER A 58 0.47 4.41 -1.75
CA SER A 58 -0.21 5.70 -1.49
C SER A 58 -0.85 5.75 -0.11
N MET A 59 -1.45 4.64 0.35
CA MET A 59 -2.02 4.53 1.69
C MET A 59 -0.94 4.65 2.77
N VAL A 60 0.19 3.94 2.61
CA VAL A 60 1.31 4.00 3.55
C VAL A 60 1.91 5.41 3.61
N ASP A 61 2.16 6.01 2.45
CA ASP A 61 2.70 7.36 2.34
C ASP A 61 1.79 8.40 3.03
N GLY A 62 0.48 8.35 2.75
CA GLY A 62 -0.49 9.22 3.41
C GLY A 62 -0.50 9.07 4.93
N MET A 63 -0.35 7.84 5.45
CA MET A 63 -0.27 7.61 6.89
C MET A 63 1.01 8.19 7.52
N ILE A 64 2.15 8.07 6.84
CA ILE A 64 3.43 8.66 7.28
C ILE A 64 3.34 10.19 7.25
N LEU A 65 2.77 10.74 6.17
CA LEU A 65 2.56 12.17 5.99
C LEU A 65 1.66 12.74 7.10
N HIS A 66 0.52 12.10 7.38
CA HIS A 66 -0.40 12.51 8.44
C HIS A 66 0.29 12.51 9.81
N LYS A 67 1.10 11.48 10.10
CA LYS A 67 1.89 11.43 11.33
C LYS A 67 2.85 12.61 11.44
N GLY A 68 3.62 12.85 10.37
CA GLY A 68 4.65 13.89 10.35
C GLY A 68 4.08 15.31 10.40
N LEU A 69 2.94 15.55 9.75
CA LEU A 69 2.35 16.89 9.66
C LEU A 69 1.48 17.28 10.84
N PHE A 70 0.69 16.33 11.36
CA PHE A 70 -0.33 16.61 12.36
C PHE A 70 0.06 16.13 13.76
N GLY A 71 1.31 15.70 13.94
CA GLY A 71 1.83 15.30 15.26
C GLY A 71 1.03 14.15 15.87
N GLN A 72 0.59 13.20 15.05
CA GLN A 72 -0.25 12.10 15.51
C GLN A 72 0.49 11.30 16.60
N ALA A 73 -0.20 11.11 17.74
CA ALA A 73 0.34 10.33 18.85
C ALA A 73 0.79 8.94 18.39
N GLN A 74 1.95 8.50 18.91
CA GLN A 74 2.65 7.30 18.44
C GLN A 74 1.78 6.04 18.54
N ASP A 75 1.07 5.89 19.65
CA ASP A 75 0.11 4.81 19.92
C ASP A 75 -1.01 4.76 18.87
N LYS A 76 -1.62 5.91 18.56
CA LYS A 76 -2.67 6.03 17.54
C LYS A 76 -2.15 5.67 16.15
N TYR A 77 -0.93 6.11 15.81
CA TYR A 77 -0.30 5.75 14.54
C TYR A 77 -0.05 4.24 14.42
N LEU A 78 0.44 3.60 15.49
CA LEU A 78 0.67 2.16 15.52
C LEU A 78 -0.63 1.37 15.37
N ALA A 79 -1.70 1.77 16.06
CA ALA A 79 -3.02 1.17 15.93
C ALA A 79 -3.57 1.30 14.49
N MET A 80 -3.42 2.48 13.88
CA MET A 80 -3.83 2.72 12.48
C MET A 80 -3.06 1.83 11.51
N ARG A 81 -1.74 1.68 11.69
CA ARG A 81 -0.90 0.79 10.88
C ARG A 81 -1.36 -0.66 10.95
N GLN A 82 -1.59 -1.17 12.15
CA GLN A 82 -2.09 -2.53 12.35
C GLN A 82 -3.48 -2.72 11.72
N LYS A 83 -4.37 -1.73 11.86
CA LYS A 83 -5.71 -1.77 11.27
C LYS A 83 -5.68 -1.77 9.75
N MET A 84 -4.81 -0.96 9.13
CA MET A 84 -4.63 -0.93 7.68
C MET A 84 -4.17 -2.31 7.18
N VAL A 85 -3.10 -2.86 7.77
CA VAL A 85 -2.55 -4.18 7.37
C VAL A 85 -3.60 -5.28 7.51
N SER A 86 -4.30 -5.35 8.65
CA SER A 86 -5.33 -6.37 8.86
C SER A 86 -6.51 -6.24 7.89
N THR A 87 -6.92 -5.03 7.53
CA THR A 87 -7.98 -4.78 6.55
C THR A 87 -7.57 -5.22 5.16
N VAL A 88 -6.34 -4.86 4.75
CA VAL A 88 -5.75 -5.25 3.46
C VAL A 88 -5.65 -6.77 3.36
N ILE A 89 -5.07 -7.44 4.36
CA ILE A 89 -4.94 -8.91 4.36
C ILE A 89 -6.31 -9.57 4.19
N ARG A 90 -7.29 -9.19 5.02
CA ARG A 90 -8.66 -9.76 4.95
C ARG A 90 -9.31 -9.58 3.59
N GLY A 91 -9.07 -8.47 2.91
CA GLY A 91 -9.62 -8.20 1.58
C GLY A 91 -8.89 -8.94 0.44
N LEU A 92 -7.63 -9.34 0.66
CA LEU A 92 -6.77 -9.93 -0.37
C LEU A 92 -6.64 -11.46 -0.29
N MET A 93 -6.98 -12.06 0.85
CA MET A 93 -6.96 -13.51 1.01
C MET A 93 -7.87 -14.19 -0.02
N PRO A 94 -7.47 -15.37 -0.54
CA PRO A 94 -8.34 -16.19 -1.36
C PRO A 94 -9.65 -16.46 -0.63
N LYS A 95 -10.78 -16.50 -1.35
CA LYS A 95 -12.01 -17.08 -0.77
C LYS A 95 -11.69 -18.52 -0.42
N PHE A 96 -11.82 -18.92 0.84
CA PHE A 96 -11.80 -20.33 1.20
C PHE A 96 -12.91 -21.03 0.42
N SER A 97 -12.55 -21.80 -0.60
CA SER A 97 -13.42 -22.84 -1.12
C SER A 97 -13.50 -23.90 -0.04
N ALA A 98 -14.66 -24.08 0.59
CA ALA A 98 -14.89 -25.23 1.45
C ALA A 98 -14.55 -26.51 0.67
N PRO A 99 -14.01 -27.56 1.32
CA PRO A 99 -13.77 -28.83 0.65
C PRO A 99 -15.08 -29.31 0.03
N THR A 100 -15.08 -29.56 -1.28
CA THR A 100 -16.20 -30.17 -1.98
C THR A 100 -16.52 -31.48 -1.27
N ALA A 101 -17.67 -31.56 -0.62
CA ALA A 101 -18.11 -32.78 0.04
C ALA A 101 -18.13 -33.90 -1.02
N THR A 102 -17.30 -34.92 -0.82
CA THR A 102 -17.30 -36.13 -1.64
C THR A 102 -18.69 -36.76 -1.53
N PRO A 103 -19.43 -36.97 -2.64
CA PRO A 103 -20.62 -37.80 -2.59
C PRO A 103 -20.18 -39.22 -2.21
N ARG A 104 -20.86 -39.81 -1.23
CA ARG A 104 -20.68 -41.21 -0.84
C ARG A 104 -21.12 -42.15 -1.95
#